data_AF-A0A1Y6C3V3-F1
#
_entry.id   AF-A0A1Y6C3V3-F1
#
_cell.length_a   1.000
_cell.length_b   1.000
_cell.length_c   1.000
_cell.angle_alpha   90.00
_cell.angle_beta   90.00
_cell.angle_gamma   90.00
#
_symmetry.space_group_name_H-M   'P 1'
#
loop_
_entity.id
_entity.type
_entity.pdbx_description
1 polymer ?
#
loop_
_entity_poly.entity_id
_entity_poly.type
_entity_poly.pdbx_seq_one_letter_code
_entity_poly.pdbx_strand_id
1 'polypeptide(L)'
;MGHTSLAPGRASWVARCRQDEQVWWVDDLGTFRAVDRNSDDLWRSQPIGDDERSHRLAFRLMRLVKVMEGGRHLTVQWDACWVDETALQAAVAYVHRRHREVRAVHLRYCVGAWIDECFFSGSMAATRMEQILGLRGATPFLGTTVLERPLERLACASRPLRHGFDAWRRLCWRGRLPAAEQLIDALGPDLRFAESPELAPLVFWYTDQGLPSWQVTTEDLWDAFLADLPSHLGRTLSAPLRRQLLQQLTPRFDHLRLPFTWPEEEAYWFRFERLILPVRRADGRADLMTLCVPSDEIDIPMMQGLPAKPRSRRRNPLDSW
;
A
#
# COMPACT_ATOMS: atom_id res chain seq x y z
N MET A 1 -30.77 11.86 32.28
CA MET A 1 -30.59 12.45 30.94
C MET A 1 -29.22 13.10 30.90
N GLY A 2 -28.20 12.33 30.52
CA GLY A 2 -26.83 12.82 30.42
C GLY A 2 -26.48 12.93 28.94
N HIS A 3 -26.27 14.15 28.48
CA HIS A 3 -25.75 14.42 27.14
C HIS A 3 -24.33 13.84 27.05
N THR A 4 -24.19 12.75 26.31
CA THR A 4 -22.89 12.27 25.84
C THR A 4 -22.42 13.28 24.81
N SER A 5 -21.47 14.12 25.23
CA SER A 5 -20.72 15.01 24.37
C SER A 5 -20.06 14.16 23.28
N LEU A 6 -20.49 14.33 22.03
CA LEU A 6 -19.83 13.77 20.86
C LEU A 6 -18.41 14.32 20.84
N ALA A 7 -17.44 13.43 20.99
CA ALA A 7 -16.03 13.76 20.89
C ALA A 7 -15.76 14.50 19.56
N PRO A 8 -14.91 15.54 19.57
CA PRO A 8 -14.60 16.32 18.38
C PRO A 8 -13.99 15.44 17.29
N GLY A 9 -14.38 15.73 16.05
CA GLY A 9 -14.21 14.91 14.85
C GLY A 9 -12.86 14.20 14.73
N ARG A 10 -12.94 12.88 14.49
CA ARG A 10 -11.82 12.05 14.06
C ARG A 10 -11.28 12.62 12.76
N ALA A 11 -10.06 13.16 12.83
CA ALA A 11 -9.39 13.78 11.70
C ALA A 11 -9.12 12.74 10.61
N SER A 12 -9.49 13.07 9.36
CA SER A 12 -9.13 12.29 8.18
C SER A 12 -7.62 12.13 8.07
N TRP A 13 -7.16 10.94 7.72
CA TRP A 13 -5.74 10.56 7.61
C TRP A 13 -5.05 11.15 6.37
N VAL A 14 -5.82 11.79 5.51
CA VAL A 14 -5.32 12.62 4.42
C VAL A 14 -4.48 13.74 5.03
N ALA A 15 -3.15 13.58 4.94
CA ALA A 15 -2.12 14.59 5.09
C ALA A 15 -2.65 15.88 5.71
N ARG A 16 -2.71 15.95 7.05
CA ARG A 16 -2.71 17.26 7.70
C ARG A 16 -1.48 17.95 7.16
N CYS A 17 -1.70 18.91 6.26
CA CYS A 17 -0.61 19.73 5.78
C CYS A 17 0.04 20.28 7.03
N ARG A 18 1.34 20.08 7.21
CA ARG A 18 2.02 20.72 8.34
C ARG A 18 1.75 22.22 8.22
N GLN A 19 1.62 22.92 9.34
CA GLN A 19 1.31 24.36 9.33
C GLN A 19 2.29 25.16 8.44
N ASP A 20 3.49 24.61 8.20
CA ASP A 20 4.56 25.21 7.39
C ASP A 20 4.61 24.75 5.92
N GLU A 21 3.69 23.90 5.46
CA GLU A 21 3.68 23.42 4.06
C GLU A 21 3.02 24.43 3.11
N GLN A 22 3.73 24.79 2.04
CA GLN A 22 3.14 25.56 0.95
C GLN A 22 2.42 24.61 -0.02
N VAL A 23 1.17 24.95 -0.36
CA VAL A 23 0.33 24.14 -1.24
C VAL A 23 0.04 24.91 -2.51
N TRP A 24 0.09 24.20 -3.64
CA TRP A 24 -0.34 24.69 -4.95
C TRP A 24 -1.27 23.70 -5.63
N TRP A 25 -2.24 24.24 -6.35
CA TRP A 25 -3.02 23.50 -7.35
C TRP A 25 -2.53 23.90 -8.73
N VAL A 26 -2.18 22.92 -9.55
CA VAL A 26 -1.78 23.12 -10.94
C VAL A 26 -2.98 22.88 -11.83
N ASP A 27 -3.37 23.91 -12.58
CA ASP A 27 -4.51 23.89 -13.50
C ASP A 27 -4.14 23.34 -14.90
N ASP A 28 -5.14 23.20 -15.76
CA ASP A 28 -5.05 22.71 -17.15
C ASP A 28 -4.23 23.64 -18.08
N LEU A 29 -3.91 24.85 -17.62
CA LEU A 29 -2.97 25.76 -18.26
C LEU A 29 -1.54 25.58 -17.74
N GLY A 30 -1.30 24.64 -16.81
CA GLY A 30 -0.02 24.42 -16.14
C GLY A 30 0.32 25.52 -15.12
N THR A 31 -0.65 26.34 -14.72
CA THR A 31 -0.41 27.46 -13.80
C THR A 31 -0.50 26.98 -12.35
N PHE A 32 0.51 27.33 -11.55
CA PHE A 32 0.53 27.05 -10.11
C PHE A 32 -0.30 28.09 -9.36
N ARG A 33 -1.43 27.67 -8.80
CA ARG A 33 -2.30 28.47 -7.94
C ARG A 33 -1.98 28.18 -6.48
N ALA A 34 -1.28 29.11 -5.83
CA ALA A 34 -0.93 28.98 -4.42
C ALA A 34 -2.18 29.08 -3.54
N VAL A 35 -2.26 28.21 -2.53
CA VAL A 35 -3.24 28.32 -1.45
C VAL A 35 -2.75 29.38 -0.47
N ASP A 36 -3.55 30.44 -0.26
CA ASP A 36 -3.26 31.54 0.66
C ASP A 36 -4.02 31.34 1.97
N ARG A 37 -3.39 30.63 2.92
CA ARG A 37 -3.97 30.28 4.21
C ARG A 37 -4.35 31.48 5.08
N ASN A 38 -3.80 32.66 4.80
CA ASN A 38 -4.08 33.88 5.55
C ASN A 38 -5.20 34.71 4.93
N SER A 39 -5.79 34.25 3.83
CA SER A 39 -6.90 34.93 3.18
C SER A 39 -8.21 34.66 3.91
N ASP A 40 -8.96 35.73 4.18
CA ASP A 40 -10.35 35.64 4.67
C ASP A 40 -11.29 35.04 3.59
N ASP A 41 -10.85 35.02 2.34
CA ASP A 41 -11.55 34.37 1.24
C ASP A 41 -11.35 32.84 1.29
N LEU A 42 -12.40 32.10 1.64
CA LEU A 42 -12.38 30.62 1.73
C LEU A 42 -11.85 29.94 0.46
N TRP A 43 -12.15 30.49 -0.72
CA TRP A 43 -11.69 29.96 -2.00
C TRP A 43 -10.19 30.18 -2.25
N ARG A 44 -9.52 31.07 -1.49
CA ARG A 44 -8.07 31.25 -1.53
C ARG A 44 -7.36 30.47 -0.42
N SER A 45 -7.96 30.39 0.76
CA SER A 45 -7.37 29.71 1.93
C SER A 45 -7.56 28.20 1.93
N GLN A 46 -8.66 27.71 1.37
CA GLN A 46 -8.94 26.30 1.12
C GLN A 46 -9.82 26.16 -0.13
N PRO A 47 -9.28 26.38 -1.35
CA PRO A 47 -10.06 26.30 -2.59
C PRO A 47 -10.81 24.97 -2.77
N ILE A 48 -10.27 23.91 -2.16
CA ILE A 48 -10.75 22.54 -2.26
C ILE A 48 -10.59 21.95 -0.85
N GLY A 49 -11.67 21.46 -0.26
CA GLY A 49 -11.63 20.79 1.05
C GLY A 49 -10.79 19.51 1.00
N ASP A 50 -10.43 18.98 2.18
CA ASP A 50 -9.66 17.73 2.28
C ASP A 50 -10.58 16.47 2.36
N ASP A 51 -11.89 16.64 2.18
CA ASP A 51 -12.85 15.53 2.17
C ASP A 51 -12.91 14.80 0.81
N GLU A 52 -13.45 13.58 0.81
CA GLU A 52 -13.57 12.73 -0.39
C GLU A 52 -14.31 13.42 -1.56
N ARG A 53 -15.35 14.23 -1.29
CA ARG A 53 -16.10 14.89 -2.37
C ARG A 53 -15.24 15.99 -3.00
N SER A 54 -14.53 16.75 -2.18
CA SER A 54 -13.61 17.79 -2.64
C SER A 54 -12.46 17.21 -3.46
N HIS A 55 -11.87 16.08 -3.05
CA HIS A 55 -10.86 15.39 -3.87
C HIS A 55 -11.42 14.87 -5.20
N ARG A 56 -12.62 14.28 -5.19
CA ARG A 56 -13.28 13.85 -6.44
C ARG A 56 -13.51 15.02 -7.37
N LEU A 57 -13.96 16.17 -6.86
CA LEU A 57 -14.14 17.38 -7.65
C LEU A 57 -12.79 17.85 -8.23
N ALA A 58 -11.75 17.95 -7.40
CA ALA A 58 -10.44 18.44 -7.79
C ALA A 58 -9.75 17.58 -8.85
N PHE A 59 -9.60 16.29 -8.54
CA PHE A 59 -8.76 15.41 -9.33
C PHE A 59 -9.50 14.79 -10.52
N ARG A 60 -10.82 14.54 -10.41
CA ARG A 60 -11.58 13.88 -11.48
C ARG A 60 -12.38 14.84 -12.34
N LEU A 61 -13.03 15.85 -11.75
CA LEU A 61 -13.81 16.82 -12.52
C LEU A 61 -12.92 17.94 -13.07
N MET A 62 -12.12 18.56 -12.22
CA MET A 62 -11.23 19.67 -12.59
C MET A 62 -9.85 19.21 -13.08
N ARG A 63 -9.53 17.92 -12.94
CA ARG A 63 -8.31 17.27 -13.49
C ARG A 63 -6.99 17.89 -13.00
N LEU A 64 -7.01 18.47 -11.80
CA LEU A 64 -5.90 19.23 -11.24
C LEU A 64 -4.79 18.32 -10.69
N VAL A 65 -3.62 18.91 -10.47
CA VAL A 65 -2.52 18.30 -9.70
C VAL A 65 -2.27 19.13 -8.44
N LYS A 66 -2.23 18.47 -7.28
CA LYS A 66 -1.86 19.11 -5.99
C LYS A 66 -0.36 18.94 -5.78
N VAL A 67 0.34 20.03 -5.46
CA VAL A 67 1.75 20.02 -5.09
C VAL A 67 1.88 20.62 -3.70
N MET A 68 2.54 19.92 -2.79
CA MET A 68 2.76 20.34 -1.41
C MET A 68 4.25 20.32 -1.12
N GLU A 69 4.82 21.43 -0.68
CA GLU A 69 6.24 21.56 -0.34
C GLU A 69 6.39 21.88 1.14
N GLY A 70 7.12 21.02 1.86
CA GLY A 70 7.39 21.15 3.29
C GLY A 70 8.86 20.88 3.60
N GLY A 71 9.62 21.93 3.94
CA GLY A 71 11.04 21.82 4.25
C GLY A 71 11.85 21.24 3.10
N ARG A 72 12.33 19.99 3.23
CA ARG A 72 13.06 19.24 2.19
C ARG A 72 12.24 18.08 1.60
N HIS A 73 10.92 18.16 1.67
CA HIS A 73 10.01 17.15 1.16
C HIS A 73 9.03 17.78 0.18
N LEU A 74 8.73 17.04 -0.88
CA LEU A 74 7.74 17.43 -1.87
C LEU A 74 6.71 16.30 -1.99
N THR A 75 5.43 16.63 -1.98
CA THR A 75 4.36 15.67 -2.25
C THR A 75 3.59 16.14 -3.48
N VAL A 76 3.39 15.25 -4.44
CA VAL A 76 2.62 15.51 -5.64
C VAL A 76 1.46 14.53 -5.69
N GLN A 77 0.24 15.04 -5.84
CA GLN A 77 -0.98 14.26 -5.77
C GLN A 77 -1.92 14.50 -6.96
N TRP A 78 -2.46 13.43 -7.56
CA TRP A 78 -3.38 13.50 -8.70
C TRP A 78 -4.22 12.21 -8.90
N ASP A 79 -5.24 12.24 -9.76
CA ASP A 79 -5.90 11.02 -10.25
C ASP A 79 -5.35 10.67 -11.63
N ALA A 80 -4.64 9.54 -11.73
CA ALA A 80 -3.90 9.19 -12.94
C ALA A 80 -4.80 8.87 -14.15
N CYS A 81 -6.05 8.47 -13.91
CA CYS A 81 -7.00 8.18 -14.99
C CYS A 81 -7.58 9.47 -15.59
N TRP A 82 -7.61 10.57 -14.82
CA TRP A 82 -8.35 11.79 -15.16
C TRP A 82 -7.50 13.06 -15.29
N VAL A 83 -6.25 13.03 -14.83
CA VAL A 83 -5.35 14.20 -14.81
C VAL A 83 -5.18 14.86 -16.17
N ASP A 84 -5.11 16.19 -16.17
CA ASP A 84 -4.73 16.95 -17.35
C ASP A 84 -3.22 16.82 -17.63
N GLU A 85 -2.86 16.64 -18.89
CA GLU A 85 -1.47 16.41 -19.27
C GLU A 85 -0.59 17.65 -19.09
N THR A 86 -1.12 18.84 -19.38
CA THR A 86 -0.41 20.10 -19.18
C THR A 86 -0.15 20.33 -17.69
N ALA A 87 -1.16 20.09 -16.85
CA ALA A 87 -1.03 20.19 -15.40
C ALA A 87 0.06 19.24 -14.86
N LEU A 88 0.06 17.98 -15.28
CA LEU A 88 1.05 16.99 -14.83
C LEU A 88 2.46 17.32 -15.35
N GLN A 89 2.61 17.72 -16.61
CA GLN A 89 3.90 18.13 -17.18
C GLN A 89 4.50 19.34 -16.45
N ALA A 90 3.66 20.31 -16.06
CA ALA A 90 4.10 21.45 -15.26
C ALA A 90 4.58 21.01 -13.86
N ALA A 91 3.89 20.06 -13.22
CA ALA A 91 4.33 19.45 -11.97
C ALA A 91 5.63 18.65 -12.12
N VAL A 92 5.79 17.88 -13.20
CA VAL A 92 7.05 17.17 -13.55
C VAL A 92 8.21 18.15 -13.67
N ALA A 93 8.03 19.24 -14.41
CA ALA A 93 9.04 20.29 -14.56
C ALA A 93 9.38 20.95 -13.20
N TYR A 94 8.39 21.11 -12.31
CA TYR A 94 8.62 21.61 -10.96
C TYR A 94 9.48 20.65 -10.12
N VAL A 95 9.14 19.36 -10.10
CA VAL A 95 9.93 18.32 -9.42
C VAL A 95 11.36 18.30 -9.94
N HIS A 96 11.55 18.39 -11.27
CA HIS A 96 12.87 18.47 -11.87
C HIS A 96 13.66 19.69 -11.43
N ARG A 97 13.06 20.88 -11.35
CA ARG A 97 13.76 22.09 -10.88
C ARG A 97 14.20 21.95 -9.42
N ARG A 98 13.37 21.34 -8.58
CA ARG A 98 13.61 21.17 -7.14
C ARG A 98 14.47 19.95 -6.77
N HIS A 99 14.90 19.12 -7.73
CA HIS A 99 15.53 17.82 -7.45
C HIS A 99 16.79 17.86 -6.57
N ARG A 100 17.51 18.98 -6.51
CA ARG A 100 18.73 19.15 -5.69
C ARG A 100 18.44 19.62 -4.26
N GLU A 101 17.28 20.24 -4.05
CA GLU A 101 16.89 20.87 -2.79
C GLU A 101 16.02 19.94 -1.93
N VAL A 102 15.30 19.03 -2.60
CA VAL A 102 14.38 18.09 -1.98
C VAL A 102 15.10 16.78 -1.65
N ARG A 103 14.97 16.33 -0.39
CA ARG A 103 15.48 15.05 0.11
C ARG A 103 14.60 13.88 -0.33
N ALA A 104 13.29 14.09 -0.38
CA ALA A 104 12.34 13.05 -0.80
C ALA A 104 11.13 13.64 -1.52
N VAL A 105 10.72 12.98 -2.59
CA VAL A 105 9.51 13.25 -3.35
C VAL A 105 8.52 12.11 -3.10
N HIS A 106 7.33 12.46 -2.65
CA HIS A 106 6.20 11.56 -2.44
C HIS A 106 5.21 11.74 -3.58
N LEU A 107 4.91 10.67 -4.29
CA LEU A 107 3.89 10.63 -5.33
C LEU A 107 2.67 9.94 -4.75
N ARG A 108 1.52 10.61 -4.76
CA ARG A 108 0.26 10.06 -4.30
C ARG A 108 -0.74 10.10 -5.44
N TYR A 109 -1.07 8.98 -6.04
CA TYR A 109 -1.92 8.98 -7.23
C TYR A 109 -3.03 7.94 -7.17
N CYS A 110 -4.19 8.28 -7.73
CA CYS A 110 -5.35 7.39 -7.77
C CYS A 110 -5.40 6.62 -9.09
N VAL A 111 -5.53 5.30 -9.02
CA VAL A 111 -5.88 4.41 -10.16
C VAL A 111 -6.95 3.46 -9.64
N GLY A 112 -8.19 3.93 -9.54
CA GLY A 112 -9.30 3.22 -8.88
C GLY A 112 -9.23 3.22 -7.35
N ALA A 113 -8.02 3.16 -6.79
CA ALA A 113 -7.70 3.42 -5.39
C ALA A 113 -6.35 4.16 -5.30
N TRP A 114 -6.11 4.82 -4.18
CA TRP A 114 -4.90 5.61 -3.94
C TRP A 114 -3.65 4.74 -3.77
N ILE A 115 -2.55 5.24 -4.31
CA ILE A 115 -1.22 4.65 -4.24
C ILE A 115 -0.27 5.73 -3.78
N ASP A 116 0.62 5.36 -2.88
CA ASP A 116 1.68 6.21 -2.40
C ASP A 116 3.04 5.59 -2.76
N GLU A 117 3.93 6.39 -3.35
CA GLU A 117 5.28 6.00 -3.69
C GLU A 117 6.27 7.08 -3.21
N CYS A 118 7.31 6.68 -2.48
CA CYS A 118 8.38 7.60 -2.03
C CYS A 118 9.67 7.38 -2.84
N PHE A 119 10.28 8.49 -3.27
CA PHE A 119 11.52 8.56 -4.03
C PHE A 119 12.51 9.51 -3.36
N PHE A 120 13.80 9.14 -3.29
CA PHE A 120 14.87 10.06 -2.83
C PHE A 120 15.60 10.76 -3.97
N SER A 121 15.08 10.63 -5.18
CA SER A 121 15.61 11.25 -6.38
C SER A 121 14.46 11.92 -7.10
N GLY A 122 14.52 13.25 -7.22
CA GLY A 122 13.52 14.01 -7.96
C GLY A 122 13.44 13.59 -9.43
N SER A 123 14.57 13.21 -10.06
CA SER A 123 14.56 12.71 -11.43
C SER A 123 13.85 11.36 -11.56
N MET A 124 14.05 10.43 -10.62
CA MET A 124 13.30 9.16 -10.59
C MET A 124 11.80 9.40 -10.37
N ALA A 125 11.44 10.31 -9.47
CA ALA A 125 10.05 10.67 -9.22
C ALA A 125 9.39 11.27 -10.48
N ALA A 126 10.06 12.23 -11.13
CA ALA A 126 9.59 12.84 -12.36
C ALA A 126 9.42 11.81 -13.50
N THR A 127 10.41 10.95 -13.72
CA THR A 127 10.31 9.84 -14.70
C THR A 127 9.11 8.93 -14.37
N ARG A 128 8.88 8.66 -13.08
CA ARG A 128 7.74 7.84 -12.64
C ARG A 128 6.41 8.54 -12.93
N MET A 129 6.31 9.85 -12.70
CA MET A 129 5.11 10.64 -13.05
C MET A 129 4.80 10.56 -14.54
N GLU A 130 5.81 10.69 -15.41
CA GLU A 130 5.66 10.54 -16.87
C GLU A 130 5.19 9.13 -17.26
N GLN A 131 5.71 8.08 -16.63
CA GLN A 131 5.22 6.72 -16.86
C GLN A 131 3.75 6.54 -16.45
N ILE A 132 3.33 7.19 -15.35
CA ILE A 132 1.95 7.14 -14.85
C ILE A 132 0.99 7.93 -15.76
N LEU A 133 1.48 8.97 -16.47
CA LEU A 133 0.65 9.70 -17.45
C LEU A 133 0.08 8.79 -18.54
N GLY A 134 0.78 7.69 -18.88
CA GLY A 134 0.30 6.68 -19.81
C GLY A 134 -0.98 5.96 -19.38
N LEU A 135 -1.45 6.16 -18.14
CA LEU A 135 -2.71 5.61 -17.62
C LEU A 135 -3.91 6.51 -17.82
N ARG A 136 -3.72 7.71 -18.38
CA ARG A 136 -4.83 8.63 -18.66
C ARG A 136 -5.88 7.94 -19.53
N GLY A 137 -7.15 8.02 -19.11
CA GLY A 137 -8.28 7.39 -19.80
C GLY A 137 -8.38 5.87 -19.63
N ALA A 138 -7.46 5.24 -18.90
CA ALA A 138 -7.56 3.81 -18.63
C ALA A 138 -8.66 3.51 -17.61
N THR A 139 -9.31 2.35 -17.74
CA THR A 139 -10.28 1.86 -16.76
C THR A 139 -9.57 1.02 -15.70
N PRO A 140 -9.54 1.46 -14.43
CA PRO A 140 -8.81 0.74 -13.39
C PRO A 140 -9.50 -0.58 -13.04
N PHE A 141 -8.71 -1.63 -12.83
CA PHE A 141 -9.21 -2.86 -12.22
C PHE A 141 -9.39 -2.64 -10.71
N LEU A 142 -10.64 -2.67 -10.24
CA LEU A 142 -11.01 -2.39 -8.84
C LEU A 142 -10.94 -3.62 -7.93
N GLY A 143 -10.60 -4.79 -8.45
CA GLY A 143 -10.58 -6.03 -7.70
C GLY A 143 -9.22 -6.39 -7.10
N THR A 144 -9.21 -7.46 -6.34
CA THR A 144 -7.99 -8.10 -5.85
C THR A 144 -7.17 -8.69 -6.99
N THR A 145 -5.88 -8.40 -7.03
CA THR A 145 -4.95 -9.00 -7.98
C THR A 145 -4.04 -9.99 -7.26
N VAL A 146 -4.06 -11.26 -7.68
CA VAL A 146 -3.15 -12.30 -7.21
C VAL A 146 -2.19 -12.64 -8.34
N LEU A 147 -0.88 -12.56 -8.08
CA LEU A 147 0.15 -12.93 -9.03
C LEU A 147 1.04 -14.02 -8.42
N GLU A 148 0.91 -15.24 -8.92
CA GLU A 148 1.76 -16.35 -8.52
C GLU A 148 3.21 -16.07 -8.88
N ARG A 149 4.11 -16.36 -7.93
CA ARG A 149 5.54 -16.29 -8.13
C ARG A 149 6.15 -17.68 -7.92
N PRO A 150 7.13 -18.08 -8.74
CA PRO A 150 7.87 -19.31 -8.50
C PRO A 150 8.49 -19.30 -7.10
N LEU A 151 8.46 -20.43 -6.39
CA LEU A 151 8.98 -20.55 -5.02
C LEU A 151 10.46 -20.19 -4.93
N GLU A 152 11.23 -20.37 -6.01
CA GLU A 152 12.65 -20.00 -6.10
C GLU A 152 12.85 -18.49 -5.86
N ARG A 153 11.81 -17.67 -6.12
CA ARG A 153 11.84 -16.22 -5.86
C ARG A 153 11.78 -15.88 -4.37
N LEU A 154 11.45 -16.82 -3.48
CA LEU A 154 11.49 -16.59 -2.03
C LEU A 154 12.88 -16.15 -1.55
N ALA A 155 13.96 -16.56 -2.23
CA ALA A 155 15.30 -16.07 -1.91
C ALA A 155 15.40 -14.53 -1.90
N CYS A 156 14.60 -13.86 -2.74
CA CYS A 156 14.52 -12.40 -2.84
C CYS A 156 13.34 -11.78 -2.07
N ALA A 157 12.49 -12.57 -1.41
CA ALA A 157 11.33 -12.08 -0.68
C ALA A 157 11.73 -11.41 0.65
N SER A 158 10.77 -10.85 1.37
CA SER A 158 10.99 -10.37 2.74
C SER A 158 11.52 -11.47 3.69
N ARG A 159 12.36 -11.06 4.65
CA ARG A 159 12.98 -11.97 5.64
C ARG A 159 11.97 -12.87 6.35
N PRO A 160 10.79 -12.40 6.77
CA PRO A 160 9.81 -13.25 7.42
C PRO A 160 9.32 -14.42 6.57
N LEU A 161 9.06 -14.19 5.28
CA LEU A 161 8.58 -15.24 4.38
C LEU A 161 9.67 -16.29 4.13
N ARG A 162 10.93 -15.88 3.98
CA ARG A 162 12.07 -16.81 3.92
C ARG A 162 12.16 -17.66 5.18
N HIS A 163 12.16 -17.01 6.34
CA HIS A 163 12.25 -17.69 7.64
C HIS A 163 11.09 -18.68 7.83
N GLY A 164 9.87 -18.29 7.47
CA GLY A 164 8.70 -19.16 7.56
C GLY A 164 8.75 -20.34 6.62
N PHE A 165 9.23 -20.15 5.39
CA PHE A 165 9.46 -21.24 4.46
C PHE A 165 10.52 -22.22 5.00
N ASP A 166 11.63 -21.72 5.52
CA ASP A 166 12.71 -22.54 6.07
C ASP A 166 12.28 -23.27 7.35
N ALA A 167 11.49 -22.64 8.22
CA ALA A 167 10.87 -23.28 9.38
C ALA A 167 9.93 -24.41 8.95
N TRP A 168 9.02 -24.14 8.01
CA TRP A 168 8.11 -25.15 7.47
C TRP A 168 8.86 -26.34 6.86
N ARG A 169 9.88 -26.08 6.04
CA ARG A 169 10.72 -27.13 5.43
C ARG A 169 11.43 -28.00 6.47
N ARG A 170 11.95 -27.39 7.54
CA ARG A 170 12.62 -28.13 8.64
C ARG A 170 11.65 -29.01 9.43
N LEU A 171 10.44 -28.53 9.63
CA LEU A 171 9.40 -29.26 10.37
C LEU A 171 8.69 -30.33 9.52
N CYS A 172 8.75 -30.22 8.19
CA CYS A 172 8.25 -31.24 7.25
C CYS A 172 9.12 -32.51 7.28
N TRP A 173 8.89 -33.37 8.29
CA TRP A 173 9.59 -34.63 8.41
C TRP A 173 8.96 -35.71 7.51
N ARG A 174 9.73 -36.29 6.57
CA ARG A 174 9.35 -37.44 5.73
C ARG A 174 7.98 -37.28 5.06
N GLY A 175 7.67 -36.09 4.55
CA GLY A 175 6.41 -35.82 3.84
C GLY A 175 5.19 -35.65 4.75
N ARG A 176 5.38 -35.52 6.08
CA ARG A 176 4.30 -35.16 7.01
C ARG A 176 4.20 -33.65 7.14
N LEU A 177 2.98 -33.13 7.13
CA LEU A 177 2.72 -31.72 7.40
C LEU A 177 3.04 -31.38 8.87
N PRO A 178 3.68 -30.23 9.13
CA PRO A 178 3.92 -29.76 10.48
C PRO A 178 2.60 -29.35 11.14
N ALA A 179 2.52 -29.45 12.47
CA ALA A 179 1.41 -28.84 13.19
C ALA A 179 1.49 -27.31 13.07
N ALA A 180 0.35 -26.64 12.91
CA ALA A 180 0.31 -25.18 12.76
C ALA A 180 0.95 -24.48 13.96
N GLU A 181 0.70 -24.98 15.16
CA GLU A 181 1.21 -24.46 16.43
C GLU A 181 2.75 -24.54 16.48
N GLN A 182 3.34 -25.67 16.05
CA GLN A 182 4.79 -25.83 15.97
C GLN A 182 5.45 -24.84 15.01
N LEU A 183 4.75 -24.52 13.92
CA LEU A 183 5.25 -23.57 12.94
C LEU A 183 5.15 -22.14 13.46
N ILE A 184 4.06 -21.79 14.15
CA ILE A 184 3.90 -20.49 14.83
C ILE A 184 5.00 -20.30 15.87
N ASP A 185 5.26 -21.31 16.70
CA ASP A 185 6.33 -21.28 17.70
C ASP A 185 7.72 -21.08 17.06
N ALA A 186 7.97 -21.72 15.91
CA ALA A 186 9.24 -21.60 15.18
C ALA A 186 9.42 -20.25 14.46
N LEU A 187 8.31 -19.58 14.16
CA LEU A 187 8.31 -18.24 13.59
C LEU A 187 8.66 -17.20 14.66
N GLY A 188 8.14 -17.32 15.88
CA GLY A 188 8.53 -16.48 17.02
C GLY A 188 7.50 -15.39 17.39
N PRO A 189 7.81 -14.54 18.38
CA PRO A 189 6.81 -13.71 19.07
C PRO A 189 6.37 -12.45 18.31
N ASP A 190 7.10 -12.03 17.27
CA ASP A 190 6.77 -10.82 16.48
C ASP A 190 5.63 -11.08 15.46
N LEU A 191 4.84 -12.12 15.68
CA LEU A 191 3.73 -12.50 14.83
C LEU A 191 2.41 -12.00 15.41
N ARG A 192 1.56 -11.46 14.53
CA ARG A 192 0.15 -11.27 14.83
C ARG A 192 -0.67 -12.36 14.17
N PHE A 193 -1.58 -12.93 14.94
CA PHE A 193 -2.39 -14.06 14.51
C PHE A 193 -3.83 -13.62 14.32
N ALA A 194 -4.44 -14.04 13.21
CA ALA A 194 -5.85 -13.85 12.96
C ALA A 194 -6.46 -15.15 12.42
N GLU A 195 -7.53 -15.62 13.03
CA GLU A 195 -8.26 -16.75 12.47
C GLU A 195 -9.26 -16.26 11.44
N SER A 196 -9.19 -16.82 10.22
CA SER A 196 -10.28 -16.70 9.27
C SER A 196 -11.11 -18.00 9.31
N PRO A 197 -12.45 -17.90 9.36
CA PRO A 197 -13.30 -19.08 9.18
C PRO A 197 -13.11 -19.71 7.79
N GLU A 198 -12.65 -18.95 6.79
CA GLU A 198 -12.36 -19.42 5.44
C GLU A 198 -10.91 -19.94 5.28
N LEU A 199 -9.97 -19.41 6.07
CA LEU A 199 -8.54 -19.76 6.11
C LEU A 199 -8.10 -19.97 7.56
N ALA A 200 -8.21 -21.19 8.07
CA ALA A 200 -7.56 -21.51 9.34
C ALA A 200 -6.08 -21.80 9.11
N PRO A 201 -5.18 -21.45 10.05
CA PRO A 201 -4.99 -20.12 10.60
C PRO A 201 -4.31 -19.16 9.61
N LEU A 202 -4.61 -17.86 9.72
CA LEU A 202 -3.91 -16.83 8.97
C LEU A 202 -2.92 -16.09 9.89
N VAL A 203 -1.65 -16.13 9.52
CA VAL A 203 -0.55 -15.61 10.36
C VAL A 203 0.02 -14.38 9.67
N PHE A 204 -0.12 -13.22 10.29
CA PHE A 204 0.49 -11.98 9.82
C PHE A 204 1.84 -11.80 10.47
N TRP A 205 2.87 -11.61 9.65
CA TRP A 205 4.16 -11.17 10.16
C TRP A 205 4.28 -9.66 10.02
N TYR A 206 4.40 -8.97 11.14
CA TYR A 206 4.77 -7.57 11.20
C TYR A 206 5.96 -7.42 12.14
N THR A 207 7.10 -6.98 11.62
CA THR A 207 8.14 -6.45 12.50
C THR A 207 7.79 -5.00 12.81
N ASP A 208 7.95 -4.57 14.07
CA ASP A 208 7.90 -3.14 14.49
C ASP A 208 8.77 -2.20 13.65
N GLN A 209 9.62 -2.75 12.77
CA GLN A 209 10.59 -2.05 11.93
C GLN A 209 10.11 -1.64 10.53
N GLY A 210 8.80 -1.64 10.24
CA GLY A 210 8.35 -0.79 9.14
C GLY A 210 7.08 -1.22 8.44
N LEU A 211 5.97 -0.58 8.82
CA LEU A 211 5.21 0.10 7.78
C LEU A 211 6.16 1.10 7.10
N PRO A 212 6.00 1.38 5.80
CA PRO A 212 6.65 2.55 5.23
C PRO A 212 6.34 3.71 6.17
N SER A 213 7.38 4.36 6.71
CA SER A 213 7.32 5.28 7.87
C SER A 213 6.44 6.53 7.68
N TRP A 214 5.67 6.58 6.59
CA TRP A 214 4.73 7.61 6.19
C TRP A 214 3.27 7.12 6.17
N GLN A 215 3.01 5.80 6.31
CA GLN A 215 1.74 5.28 6.82
C GLN A 215 1.80 5.33 8.35
N VAL A 216 1.79 6.54 8.91
CA VAL A 216 1.39 6.69 10.31
C VAL A 216 -0.05 6.22 10.31
N THR A 217 -0.33 5.07 10.90
CA THR A 217 -1.66 4.63 11.32
C THR A 217 -1.60 4.56 12.84
N THR A 218 -2.66 4.98 13.53
CA THR A 218 -2.83 4.65 14.94
C THR A 218 -2.99 3.14 15.02
N GLU A 219 -2.52 2.53 16.11
CA GLU A 219 -2.67 1.08 16.34
C GLU A 219 -4.13 0.62 16.10
N ASP A 220 -5.12 1.44 16.48
CA ASP A 220 -6.54 1.19 16.28
C ASP A 220 -6.98 0.97 14.83
N LEU A 221 -6.44 1.74 13.87
CA LEU A 221 -6.79 1.55 12.45
C LEU A 221 -6.14 0.31 11.87
N TRP A 222 -4.96 -0.03 12.38
CA TRP A 222 -4.28 -1.24 11.98
C TRP A 222 -4.98 -2.47 12.53
N ASP A 223 -5.45 -2.43 13.77
CA ASP A 223 -6.25 -3.52 14.34
C ASP A 223 -7.57 -3.70 13.59
N ALA A 224 -8.23 -2.60 13.19
CA ALA A 224 -9.41 -2.66 12.32
C ALA A 224 -9.10 -3.25 10.94
N PHE A 225 -7.95 -2.87 10.34
CA PHE A 225 -7.47 -3.43 9.08
C PHE A 225 -7.19 -4.94 9.19
N LEU A 226 -6.46 -5.35 10.23
CA LEU A 226 -6.12 -6.75 10.50
C LEU A 226 -7.35 -7.59 10.83
N ALA A 227 -8.43 -6.99 11.36
CA ALA A 227 -9.68 -7.69 11.62
C ALA A 227 -10.43 -8.05 10.31
N ASP A 228 -10.39 -7.19 9.29
CA ASP A 228 -11.12 -7.41 8.03
C ASP A 228 -10.28 -8.14 6.96
N LEU A 229 -8.95 -7.99 7.02
CA LEU A 229 -8.02 -8.57 6.05
C LEU A 229 -8.13 -10.11 5.87
N PRO A 230 -8.37 -10.94 6.91
CA PRO A 230 -8.52 -12.39 6.75
C PRO A 230 -9.70 -12.77 5.84
N SER A 231 -10.78 -11.98 5.84
CA SER A 231 -11.93 -12.16 4.95
C SER A 231 -11.56 -11.81 3.50
N HIS A 232 -10.83 -10.71 3.29
CA HIS A 232 -10.35 -10.33 1.95
C HIS A 232 -9.37 -11.35 1.38
N LEU A 233 -8.45 -11.85 2.21
CA LEU A 233 -7.48 -12.87 1.82
C LEU A 233 -8.15 -14.23 1.59
N GLY A 234 -9.14 -14.61 2.40
CA GLY A 234 -9.96 -15.81 2.24
C GLY A 234 -10.54 -15.95 0.85
N ARG A 235 -11.18 -14.89 0.37
CA ARG A 235 -11.81 -14.81 -0.94
C ARG A 235 -10.84 -15.03 -2.11
N THR A 236 -9.55 -14.79 -1.92
CA THR A 236 -8.54 -14.98 -2.99
C THR A 236 -8.10 -16.43 -3.14
N LEU A 237 -8.37 -17.29 -2.15
CA LEU A 237 -8.08 -18.71 -2.19
C LEU A 237 -9.35 -19.46 -2.55
N SER A 238 -9.66 -19.46 -3.85
CA SER A 238 -10.81 -20.19 -4.38
C SER A 238 -10.81 -21.65 -3.93
N ALA A 239 -12.00 -22.23 -3.72
CA ALA A 239 -12.12 -23.62 -3.29
C ALA A 239 -11.33 -24.63 -4.15
N PRO A 240 -11.26 -24.49 -5.49
CA PRO A 240 -10.40 -25.32 -6.33
C PRO A 240 -8.91 -25.18 -6.00
N LEU A 241 -8.42 -23.95 -5.84
CA LEU A 241 -7.01 -23.69 -5.51
C LEU A 241 -6.66 -24.25 -4.12
N ARG A 242 -7.53 -24.01 -3.12
CA ARG A 242 -7.36 -24.57 -1.77
C ARG A 242 -7.26 -26.09 -1.81
N ARG A 243 -8.15 -26.75 -2.56
CA ARG A 243 -8.15 -28.21 -2.72
C ARG A 243 -6.85 -28.69 -3.39
N GLN A 244 -6.40 -28.01 -4.43
CA GLN A 244 -5.16 -28.33 -5.13
C GLN A 244 -3.95 -28.27 -4.17
N LEU A 245 -3.80 -27.18 -3.41
CA LEU A 245 -2.68 -27.00 -2.49
C LEU A 245 -2.68 -28.07 -1.38
N LEU A 246 -3.85 -28.44 -0.87
CA LEU A 246 -3.99 -29.49 0.13
C LEU A 246 -3.76 -30.91 -0.44
N GLN A 247 -4.09 -31.16 -1.71
CA GLN A 247 -3.84 -32.44 -2.37
C GLN A 247 -2.36 -32.62 -2.72
N GLN A 248 -1.72 -31.55 -3.20
CA GLN A 248 -0.32 -31.58 -3.63
C GLN A 248 0.64 -31.41 -2.45
N LEU A 249 0.17 -30.91 -1.31
CA LEU A 249 0.99 -30.55 -0.14
C LEU A 249 2.13 -29.60 -0.52
N THR A 250 1.90 -28.76 -1.53
CA THR A 250 2.88 -27.83 -2.06
C THR A 250 2.67 -26.44 -1.49
N PRO A 251 3.74 -25.79 -1.01
CA PRO A 251 3.68 -24.38 -0.65
C PRO A 251 3.50 -23.51 -1.89
N ARG A 252 2.99 -22.29 -1.70
CA ARG A 252 2.72 -21.33 -2.78
C ARG A 252 3.18 -19.94 -2.37
N PHE A 253 3.81 -19.23 -3.29
CA PHE A 253 4.22 -17.84 -3.09
C PHE A 253 3.49 -16.93 -4.07
N ASP A 254 2.82 -15.91 -3.55
CA ASP A 254 2.05 -14.94 -4.31
C ASP A 254 2.48 -13.51 -3.99
N HIS A 255 2.38 -12.64 -4.99
CA HIS A 255 2.28 -11.20 -4.77
C HIS A 255 0.80 -10.82 -4.87
N LEU A 256 0.30 -10.10 -3.87
CA LEU A 256 -1.10 -9.72 -3.78
C LEU A 256 -1.28 -8.20 -3.74
N ARG A 257 -2.28 -7.70 -4.46
CA ARG A 257 -2.76 -6.32 -4.35
C ARG A 257 -4.24 -6.34 -3.97
N LEU A 258 -4.59 -5.61 -2.93
CA LEU A 258 -5.95 -5.54 -2.37
C LEU A 258 -6.38 -4.08 -2.25
N PRO A 259 -7.63 -3.74 -2.61
CA PRO A 259 -8.18 -2.45 -2.27
C PRO A 259 -8.63 -2.50 -0.80
N PHE A 260 -8.29 -1.48 -0.03
CA PHE A 260 -8.76 -1.33 1.33
C PHE A 260 -9.37 0.04 1.53
N THR A 261 -10.48 0.13 2.26
CA THR A 261 -11.18 1.38 2.51
C THR A 261 -11.32 1.55 4.02
N TRP A 262 -10.79 2.66 4.55
CA TRP A 262 -11.09 3.05 5.93
C TRP A 262 -12.46 3.71 6.02
N PRO A 263 -13.14 3.66 7.18
CA PRO A 263 -14.38 4.39 7.38
C PRO A 263 -14.22 5.87 7.01
N GLU A 264 -15.11 6.38 6.16
CA GLU A 264 -15.13 7.78 5.72
C GLU A 264 -13.94 8.21 4.83
N GLU A 265 -13.15 7.25 4.32
CA GLU A 265 -12.02 7.54 3.44
C GLU A 265 -12.13 6.88 2.06
N GLU A 266 -11.34 7.39 1.11
CA GLU A 266 -11.19 6.75 -0.19
C GLU A 266 -10.39 5.45 -0.09
N ALA A 267 -10.60 4.54 -1.04
CA ALA A 267 -9.87 3.28 -1.06
C ALA A 267 -8.37 3.47 -1.38
N TYR A 268 -7.53 2.60 -0.83
CA TYR A 268 -6.09 2.51 -1.06
C TYR A 268 -5.66 1.13 -1.51
N TRP A 269 -4.64 1.10 -2.37
CA TRP A 269 -4.04 -0.15 -2.80
C TRP A 269 -2.98 -0.63 -1.81
N PHE A 270 -3.28 -1.71 -1.10
CA PHE A 270 -2.31 -2.43 -0.29
C PHE A 270 -1.66 -3.56 -1.07
N ARG A 271 -0.38 -3.76 -0.78
CA ARG A 271 0.49 -4.69 -1.49
C ARG A 271 1.16 -5.63 -0.49
N PHE A 272 1.03 -6.93 -0.73
CA PHE A 272 1.58 -7.98 0.13
C PHE A 272 2.39 -8.98 -0.67
N GLU A 273 3.50 -9.41 -0.08
CA GLU A 273 4.04 -10.73 -0.36
C GLU A 273 3.30 -11.74 0.51
N ARG A 274 2.92 -12.88 -0.07
CA ARG A 274 2.15 -13.92 0.62
C ARG A 274 2.74 -15.29 0.38
N LEU A 275 3.05 -16.01 1.45
CA LEU A 275 3.45 -17.41 1.43
C LEU A 275 2.34 -18.26 2.04
N ILE A 276 1.84 -19.24 1.29
CA ILE A 276 0.82 -20.18 1.74
C ILE A 276 1.50 -21.53 1.95
N LEU A 277 1.31 -22.10 3.14
CA LEU A 277 1.99 -23.29 3.62
C LEU A 277 0.94 -24.31 4.06
N PRO A 278 0.99 -25.56 3.56
CA PRO A 278 0.12 -26.61 4.07
C PRO A 278 0.57 -27.03 5.47
N VAL A 279 -0.36 -27.13 6.40
CA VAL A 279 -0.12 -27.47 7.80
C VAL A 279 -1.16 -28.48 8.28
N ARG A 280 -0.95 -29.01 9.48
CA ARG A 280 -1.92 -29.85 10.18
C ARG A 280 -2.49 -29.07 11.37
N ARG A 281 -3.81 -29.10 11.53
CA ARG A 281 -4.48 -28.53 12.71
C ARG A 281 -4.30 -29.43 13.94
N ALA A 282 -4.61 -28.89 15.12
CA ALA A 282 -4.71 -29.66 16.36
C ALA A 282 -5.60 -30.93 16.25
N ASP A 283 -6.68 -30.88 15.45
CA ASP A 283 -7.57 -32.03 15.21
C ASP A 283 -7.05 -33.07 14.20
N GLY A 284 -5.84 -32.85 13.66
CA GLY A 284 -5.18 -33.74 12.72
C GLY A 284 -5.52 -33.53 11.25
N ARG A 285 -6.49 -32.65 10.90
CA ARG A 285 -6.83 -32.35 9.50
C ARG A 285 -5.77 -31.47 8.84
N ALA A 286 -5.58 -31.65 7.53
CA ALA A 286 -4.74 -30.78 6.72
C ALA A 286 -5.44 -29.44 6.45
N ASP A 287 -4.71 -28.34 6.56
CA ASP A 287 -5.19 -26.98 6.34
C ASP A 287 -4.07 -26.10 5.74
N LEU A 288 -4.36 -24.83 5.49
CA LEU A 288 -3.43 -23.89 4.89
C LEU A 288 -3.14 -22.72 5.83
N MET A 289 -1.89 -22.62 6.27
CA MET A 289 -1.42 -21.43 6.95
C MET A 289 -0.97 -20.39 5.94
N THR A 290 -1.40 -19.15 6.11
CA THR A 290 -0.99 -18.04 5.23
C THR A 290 -0.11 -17.07 5.98
N LEU A 291 1.07 -16.78 5.46
CA LEU A 291 1.99 -15.74 5.93
C LEU A 291 1.93 -14.54 4.97
N CYS A 292 1.62 -13.36 5.48
CA CYS A 292 1.56 -12.13 4.69
C CYS A 292 2.50 -11.06 5.25
N VAL A 293 3.22 -10.38 4.36
CA VAL A 293 4.10 -9.24 4.68
C VAL A 293 3.79 -8.06 3.75
N PRO A 294 3.46 -6.87 4.26
CA PRO A 294 3.30 -5.67 3.44
C PRO A 294 4.60 -5.35 2.70
N SER A 295 4.51 -4.97 1.42
CA SER A 295 5.71 -4.63 0.64
C SER A 295 5.42 -3.63 -0.48
N ASP A 296 6.13 -2.50 -0.45
CA ASP A 296 6.14 -1.50 -1.52
C ASP A 296 6.98 -1.93 -2.74
N GLU A 297 7.77 -3.00 -2.58
CA GLU A 297 8.72 -3.48 -3.59
C GLU A 297 8.12 -4.54 -4.53
N ILE A 298 6.86 -4.93 -4.32
CA ILE A 298 6.20 -5.86 -5.22
C ILE A 298 5.70 -5.15 -6.47
N ASP A 299 6.15 -5.66 -7.60
CA ASP A 299 5.66 -5.30 -8.91
C ASP A 299 4.45 -6.17 -9.23
N ILE A 300 3.27 -5.64 -8.89
CA ILE A 300 1.99 -6.12 -9.42
C ILE A 300 1.59 -5.11 -10.49
N PRO A 301 1.55 -5.50 -11.77
CA PRO A 301 1.12 -4.61 -12.84
C PRO A 301 -0.25 -4.05 -12.47
N MET A 302 -0.33 -2.72 -12.34
CA MET A 302 -1.62 -2.10 -11.99
C MET A 302 -2.61 -2.25 -13.14
N MET A 303 -2.07 -2.27 -14.37
CA MET A 303 -2.68 -2.55 -15.66
C MET A 303 -1.61 -3.18 -16.57
N GLN A 304 -2.01 -3.88 -17.64
CA GLN A 304 -1.07 -4.37 -18.66
C GLN A 304 -0.26 -3.18 -19.22
N GLY A 305 1.07 -3.19 -19.08
CA GLY A 305 1.95 -2.22 -19.74
C GLY A 305 2.63 -1.17 -18.86
N LEU A 306 2.29 -1.03 -17.56
CA LEU A 306 3.10 -0.19 -16.67
C LEU A 306 4.41 -0.89 -16.32
N PRO A 307 5.57 -0.23 -16.52
CA PRO A 307 6.81 -0.74 -15.98
C PRO A 307 6.74 -0.79 -14.45
N ALA A 308 7.36 -1.84 -13.92
CA ALA A 308 7.69 -2.00 -12.50
C ALA A 308 8.24 -0.71 -11.90
N LYS A 309 7.95 -0.46 -10.62
CA LYS A 309 8.59 0.67 -9.91
C LYS A 309 10.09 0.41 -9.98
N PRO A 310 10.91 1.35 -10.50
CA PRO A 310 12.35 1.15 -10.50
C PRO A 310 12.79 0.96 -9.06
N ARG A 311 13.36 -0.21 -8.74
CA ARG A 311 13.84 -0.53 -7.40
C ARG A 311 14.84 0.54 -7.00
N SER A 312 14.47 1.40 -6.05
CA SER A 312 15.47 2.23 -5.40
C SER A 312 16.39 1.25 -4.70
N ARG A 313 17.68 1.20 -5.07
CA ARG A 313 18.70 0.55 -4.25
C ARG A 313 18.80 1.34 -2.95
N ARG A 314 17.83 1.19 -2.05
CA ARG A 314 18.09 1.40 -0.64
C ARG A 314 19.07 0.28 -0.30
N ARG A 315 20.34 0.63 -0.08
CA ARG A 315 21.02 -0.02 1.04
C ARG A 315 20.10 0.25 2.20
N ASN A 316 19.56 -0.79 2.80
CA ASN A 316 18.96 -0.60 4.10
C ASN A 316 20.07 0.04 4.95
N PRO A 317 19.87 1.17 5.64
CA PRO A 317 20.90 1.75 6.50
C PRO A 317 21.41 0.76 7.57
N LEU A 318 20.71 -0.36 7.72
CA LEU A 318 20.97 -1.48 8.60
C LEU A 318 21.70 -2.67 7.93
N ASP A 319 21.97 -2.65 6.62
CA ASP A 319 22.83 -3.66 5.96
C ASP A 319 24.33 -3.45 6.23
N SER A 320 24.65 -2.53 7.15
CA SER A 320 26.02 -2.15 7.54
C SER A 320 26.27 -2.22 9.06
N TRP A 321 25.49 -3.03 9.79
CA TRP A 321 25.75 -3.36 11.19
C TRP A 321 25.81 -4.87 11.42
#